data_AF-A0A8D8LPU8-F1
#
_entry.id   AF-A0A8D8LPU8-F1
#
_cell.length_a   1.000
_cell.length_b   1.000
_cell.length_c   1.000
_cell.angle_alpha   90.00
_cell.angle_beta   90.00
_cell.angle_gamma   90.00
#
_symmetry.space_group_name_H-M   'P 1'
#
loop_
_entity.id
_entity.type
_entity.pdbx_description
1 polymer ?
#
loop_
_entity_poly.entity_id
_entity_poly.type
_entity_poly.pdbx_seq_one_letter_code
_entity_poly.pdbx_strand_id
1 'polypeptide(L)'
;PNVKEQYKTYKYISKKIPKKKITIRIMDIGGDKNISYLNIPKEENPFLGWRAIRILMDFKKILYTQLKAILLSSDFKNIRIMFPMITFIEEIKYLKYELNNIIKILIIFFKSYFRIHGNYTPP
;
A
#
# COMPACT_ATOMS: atom_id res chain seq x y z
N PRO A 1 -8.17 -7.57 -4.62
CA PRO A 1 -8.70 -6.19 -4.62
C PRO A 1 -7.78 -5.25 -5.42
N ASN A 2 -8.32 -4.48 -6.36
CA ASN A 2 -7.55 -3.57 -7.22
C ASN A 2 -7.31 -2.18 -6.58
N VAL A 3 -6.53 -1.32 -7.24
CA VAL A 3 -6.20 0.04 -6.74
C VAL A 3 -7.46 0.86 -6.49
N LYS A 4 -8.46 0.81 -7.39
CA LYS A 4 -9.68 1.63 -7.33
C LYS A 4 -10.55 1.24 -6.12
N GLU A 5 -10.72 -0.05 -5.87
CA GLU A 5 -11.45 -0.58 -4.73
C GLU A 5 -10.82 -0.18 -3.39
N GLN A 6 -9.50 -0.36 -3.30
CA GLN A 6 -8.74 -0.01 -2.10
C GLN A 6 -8.76 1.51 -1.86
N TYR A 7 -8.55 2.32 -2.91
CA TYR A 7 -8.62 3.78 -2.85
C TYR A 7 -9.96 4.26 -2.31
N LYS A 8 -11.08 3.75 -2.86
CA LYS A 8 -12.43 4.12 -2.41
C LYS A 8 -12.60 3.90 -0.91
N THR A 9 -12.13 2.76 -0.42
CA THR A 9 -12.21 2.38 1.00
C THR A 9 -11.36 3.32 1.87
N TYR A 10 -10.10 3.52 1.51
CA TYR A 10 -9.18 4.37 2.29
C TYR A 10 -9.61 5.84 2.29
N LYS A 11 -10.04 6.37 1.13
CA LYS A 11 -10.57 7.73 0.98
C LYS A 11 -11.85 7.93 1.80
N TYR A 12 -12.75 6.95 1.81
CA TYR A 12 -13.97 7.00 2.62
C TYR A 12 -13.64 7.13 4.12
N ILE A 13 -12.76 6.28 4.63
CA ILE A 13 -12.34 6.29 6.05
C ILE A 13 -11.62 7.61 6.38
N SER A 14 -10.71 8.07 5.51
CA SER A 14 -9.99 9.34 5.67
C SER A 14 -10.93 10.55 5.76
N LYS A 15 -11.96 10.61 4.91
CA LYS A 15 -12.97 11.69 4.92
C LYS A 15 -13.87 11.68 6.15
N LYS A 16 -14.15 10.51 6.74
CA LYS A 16 -15.01 10.39 7.92
C LYS A 16 -14.35 10.91 9.19
N ILE A 17 -13.02 10.94 9.26
CA ILE A 17 -12.29 11.33 10.47
C ILE A 17 -11.13 12.30 10.13
N PRO A 18 -11.43 13.51 9.60
CA PRO A 18 -10.41 14.41 9.06
C PRO A 18 -9.45 14.97 10.12
N LYS A 19 -9.88 15.06 11.38
CA LYS A 19 -9.09 15.63 12.49
C LYS A 19 -8.22 14.62 13.25
N LYS A 20 -8.29 13.32 12.91
CA LYS A 20 -7.47 12.28 13.57
C LYS A 20 -6.53 11.63 12.58
N LYS A 21 -5.38 11.16 13.09
CA LYS A 21 -4.44 10.35 12.30
C LYS A 21 -4.98 8.92 12.17
N ILE A 22 -5.02 8.41 10.96
CA ILE A 22 -5.43 7.05 10.61
C ILE A 22 -4.18 6.27 10.22
N THR A 23 -3.90 5.18 10.91
CA THR A 23 -2.77 4.30 10.57
C THR A 23 -3.30 3.10 9.80
N ILE A 24 -2.91 2.98 8.53
CA ILE A 24 -3.23 1.83 7.70
C ILE A 24 -2.09 0.83 7.83
N ARG A 25 -2.38 -0.33 8.43
CA ARG A 25 -1.52 -1.51 8.33
C ARG A 25 -1.66 -2.08 6.93
N ILE A 26 -0.55 -2.24 6.22
CA ILE A 26 -0.56 -2.97 4.94
C ILE A 26 -0.92 -4.45 5.16
N MET A 27 -1.13 -5.17 4.08
CA MET A 27 -1.59 -6.56 4.12
C MET A 27 -0.72 -7.42 5.07
N ASP A 28 -1.39 -8.09 6.00
CA ASP A 28 -0.82 -8.96 7.03
C ASP A 28 -1.56 -10.30 6.99
N ILE A 29 -1.04 -11.21 6.17
CA ILE A 29 -1.57 -12.56 5.91
C ILE A 29 -0.39 -13.53 5.92
N GLY A 30 -0.62 -14.81 6.21
CA GLY A 30 0.40 -15.86 6.12
C GLY A 30 -0.19 -17.19 5.69
N GLY A 31 0.59 -18.26 5.82
CA GLY A 31 0.17 -19.64 5.50
C GLY A 31 -0.97 -20.19 6.37
N ASP A 32 -1.39 -19.45 7.41
CA ASP A 32 -2.59 -19.72 8.20
C ASP A 32 -3.90 -19.43 7.42
N LYS A 33 -3.82 -18.63 6.35
CA LYS A 33 -4.97 -18.23 5.54
C LYS A 33 -4.87 -18.81 4.14
N ASN A 34 -5.86 -19.61 3.76
CA ASN A 34 -5.93 -20.16 2.42
C ASN A 34 -6.37 -19.08 1.42
N ILE A 35 -5.41 -18.51 0.69
CA ILE A 35 -5.65 -17.43 -0.29
C ILE A 35 -5.37 -17.98 -1.69
N SER A 36 -6.46 -18.30 -2.39
CA SER A 36 -6.45 -19.04 -3.67
C SER A 36 -5.62 -18.40 -4.78
N TYR A 37 -5.39 -17.09 -4.75
CA TYR A 37 -4.61 -16.37 -5.76
C TYR A 37 -3.14 -16.16 -5.38
N LEU A 38 -2.71 -16.56 -4.18
CA LEU A 38 -1.33 -16.39 -3.71
C LEU A 38 -0.53 -17.69 -3.60
N ASN A 39 -1.15 -18.86 -3.80
CA ASN A 39 -0.51 -20.18 -3.77
C ASN A 39 0.54 -20.31 -2.66
N ILE A 40 0.21 -19.85 -1.45
CA ILE A 40 1.11 -19.89 -0.30
C ILE A 40 1.22 -21.36 0.11
N PRO A 41 2.44 -21.95 0.12
CA PRO A 41 2.61 -23.32 0.56
C PRO A 41 2.21 -23.44 2.03
N LYS A 42 1.73 -24.62 2.40
CA LYS A 42 1.49 -24.93 3.81
C LYS A 42 2.84 -25.07 4.51
N GLU A 43 3.03 -24.30 5.56
CA GLU A 43 4.23 -24.35 6.40
C GLU A 43 3.92 -25.11 7.70
N GLU A 44 4.93 -25.77 8.28
CA GLU A 44 4.81 -26.39 9.61
C GLU A 44 4.53 -25.34 10.69
N ASN A 45 5.14 -24.15 10.58
CA ASN A 45 4.90 -23.02 11.47
C ASN A 45 4.61 -21.71 10.70
N PRO A 46 3.34 -21.45 10.36
CA PRO A 46 2.93 -20.24 9.63
C PRO A 46 3.13 -18.92 10.41
N PHE A 47 3.33 -18.98 11.73
CA PHE A 47 3.55 -17.77 12.53
C PHE A 47 4.96 -17.21 12.39
N LEU A 48 5.94 -18.11 12.19
CA LEU A 48 7.35 -17.73 11.98
C LEU A 48 7.74 -17.70 10.49
N GLY A 49 6.86 -18.22 9.63
CA GLY A 49 7.12 -18.46 8.21
C GLY A 49 6.90 -17.28 7.27
N TRP A 50 6.44 -17.60 6.06
CA TRP A 50 6.26 -16.69 4.94
C TRP A 50 4.93 -15.93 5.09
N ARG A 51 5.01 -14.72 5.63
CA ARG A 51 3.85 -13.88 5.94
C ARG A 51 4.12 -12.39 5.79
N ALA A 52 3.03 -11.63 5.74
CA ALA A 52 2.99 -10.18 5.87
C ALA A 52 3.94 -9.47 4.89
N ILE A 53 4.91 -8.70 5.41
CA ILE A 53 5.84 -7.96 4.57
C ILE A 53 6.74 -8.84 3.72
N ARG A 54 7.06 -10.06 4.19
CA ARG A 54 7.88 -11.02 3.45
C ARG A 54 7.20 -11.42 2.15
N ILE A 55 5.91 -11.82 2.23
CA ILE A 55 5.07 -12.06 1.06
C ILE A 55 5.02 -10.82 0.16
N LEU A 56 4.82 -9.63 0.72
CA LEU A 56 4.66 -8.41 -0.07
C LEU A 56 5.92 -7.97 -0.82
N MET A 57 7.11 -8.28 -0.29
CA MET A 57 8.39 -8.02 -0.97
C MET A 57 8.59 -8.94 -2.17
N ASP A 58 8.10 -10.19 -2.10
CA ASP A 58 8.12 -11.14 -3.23
C ASP A 58 7.02 -10.83 -4.25
N PHE A 59 5.80 -10.52 -3.78
CA PHE A 59 4.64 -10.17 -4.61
C PHE A 59 4.48 -8.66 -4.77
N LYS A 60 5.49 -8.01 -5.38
CA LYS A 60 5.56 -6.54 -5.52
C LYS A 60 4.30 -5.90 -6.14
N LYS A 61 3.62 -6.59 -7.05
CA LYS A 61 2.37 -6.10 -7.66
C LYS A 61 1.28 -5.83 -6.60
N ILE A 62 1.17 -6.66 -5.58
CA ILE A 62 0.20 -6.50 -4.49
C ILE A 62 0.63 -5.32 -3.61
N LEU A 63 1.91 -5.27 -3.23
CA LEU A 63 2.48 -4.16 -2.46
C LEU A 63 2.21 -2.81 -3.15
N TYR A 64 2.56 -2.70 -4.43
CA TYR A 64 2.35 -1.48 -5.21
C TYR A 64 0.89 -1.12 -5.36
N THR A 65 0.01 -2.10 -5.56
CA THR A 65 -1.44 -1.87 -5.63
C THR A 65 -1.94 -1.19 -4.35
N GLN A 66 -1.51 -1.70 -3.18
CA GLN A 66 -1.94 -1.15 -1.90
C GLN A 66 -1.29 0.20 -1.60
N LEU A 67 0.02 0.36 -1.79
CA LEU A 67 0.71 1.63 -1.58
C LEU A 67 0.16 2.75 -2.48
N LYS A 68 -0.08 2.45 -3.77
CA LYS A 68 -0.67 3.41 -4.70
C LYS A 68 -2.07 3.85 -4.26
N ALA A 69 -2.91 2.90 -3.84
CA ALA A 69 -4.24 3.21 -3.34
C ALA A 69 -4.21 4.10 -2.09
N ILE A 70 -3.31 3.81 -1.14
CA ILE A 70 -3.15 4.61 0.08
C ILE A 70 -2.67 6.03 -0.26
N LEU A 71 -1.64 6.16 -1.10
CA LEU A 71 -1.09 7.46 -1.50
C LEU A 71 -2.14 8.33 -2.20
N LEU A 72 -2.91 7.76 -3.12
CA LEU A 72 -4.01 8.47 -3.79
C LEU A 72 -5.11 8.90 -2.81
N SER A 73 -5.31 8.20 -1.70
CA SER A 73 -6.35 8.53 -0.71
C SER A 73 -5.95 9.62 0.30
N SER A 74 -4.69 10.09 0.24
CA SER A 74 -4.05 10.84 1.33
C SER A 74 -4.27 12.36 1.33
N ASP A 75 -5.27 12.87 0.60
CA ASP A 75 -5.52 14.30 0.39
C ASP A 75 -5.59 15.15 1.67
N PHE A 76 -5.89 14.52 2.81
CA PHE A 76 -6.03 15.18 4.10
C PHE A 76 -4.79 15.11 5.01
N LYS A 77 -3.63 14.64 4.52
CA LYS A 77 -2.39 14.47 5.31
C LYS A 77 -2.60 13.74 6.66
N ASN A 78 -3.69 12.98 6.78
CA ASN A 78 -4.13 12.33 8.02
C ASN A 78 -3.81 10.83 8.02
N ILE A 79 -3.29 10.28 6.94
CA ILE A 79 -2.96 8.85 6.82
C ILE A 79 -1.48 8.60 7.18
N ARG A 80 -1.22 7.51 7.91
CA ARG A 80 0.08 6.91 8.17
C ARG A 80 0.09 5.48 7.63
N ILE A 81 1.23 4.99 7.18
CA ILE A 81 1.40 3.61 6.70
C ILE A 81 2.22 2.85 7.75
N MET A 82 1.77 1.66 8.12
CA MET A 82 2.48 0.75 9.02
C MET A 82 2.80 -0.55 8.31
N PHE A 83 4.08 -0.93 8.31
CA PHE A 83 4.60 -2.17 7.76
C PHE A 83 4.71 -3.20 8.90
N PRO A 84 3.94 -4.31 8.88
CA PRO A 84 4.03 -5.38 9.89
C PRO A 84 5.27 -6.26 9.67
N MET A 85 5.69 -6.98 10.71
CA MET A 85 6.71 -8.05 10.63
C MET A 85 8.09 -7.60 10.10
N ILE A 86 8.45 -6.33 10.30
CA ILE A 86 9.81 -5.84 9.99
C ILE A 86 10.79 -6.47 10.98
N THR A 87 11.83 -7.09 10.45
CA THR A 87 12.91 -7.76 11.19
C THR A 87 14.23 -7.01 11.01
N PHE A 88 14.49 -6.46 9.82
CA PHE A 88 15.78 -5.82 9.48
C PHE A 88 15.61 -4.40 8.96
N ILE A 89 16.65 -3.57 9.14
CA ILE A 89 16.62 -2.16 8.70
C ILE A 89 16.63 -2.05 7.16
N GLU A 90 17.18 -3.05 6.47
CA GLU A 90 17.22 -3.17 5.01
C GLU A 90 15.79 -3.23 4.44
N GLU A 91 14.86 -3.91 5.11
CA GLU A 91 13.46 -3.97 4.71
C GLU A 91 12.83 -2.56 4.76
N ILE A 92 13.12 -1.80 5.80
CA ILE A 92 12.67 -0.39 5.90
C ILE A 92 13.28 0.47 4.78
N LYS A 93 14.58 0.33 4.50
CA LYS A 93 15.25 1.06 3.41
C LYS A 93 14.60 0.72 2.07
N TYR A 94 14.36 -0.56 1.81
CA TYR A 94 13.70 -1.05 0.60
C TYR A 94 12.29 -0.45 0.46
N LEU A 95 11.46 -0.54 1.51
CA LEU A 95 10.08 -0.06 1.47
C LEU A 95 9.99 1.45 1.32
N LYS A 96 10.91 2.21 1.94
CA LYS A 96 11.04 3.65 1.73
C LYS A 96 11.43 3.98 0.27
N TYR A 97 12.36 3.22 -0.30
CA TYR A 97 12.76 3.38 -1.69
C TYR A 97 11.58 3.15 -2.65
N GLU A 98 10.86 2.04 -2.47
CA GLU A 98 9.67 1.71 -3.28
C GLU A 98 8.57 2.75 -3.15
N LEU A 99 8.29 3.21 -1.92
CA LEU A 99 7.30 4.27 -1.68
C LEU A 99 7.67 5.57 -2.41
N ASN A 100 8.94 5.98 -2.33
CA ASN A 100 9.44 7.17 -3.01
C ASN A 100 9.35 7.04 -4.54
N ASN A 101 9.62 5.86 -5.09
CA ASN A 101 9.47 5.60 -6.52
C ASN A 101 8.01 5.75 -6.97
N ILE A 102 7.06 5.18 -6.23
CA ILE A 102 5.63 5.32 -6.53
C ILE A 102 5.21 6.80 -6.48
N ILE A 103 5.66 7.54 -5.46
CA ILE A 103 5.38 8.97 -5.34
C ILE A 103 5.92 9.74 -6.56
N LYS A 104 7.17 9.48 -6.97
CA LYS A 104 7.77 10.12 -8.16
C LYS A 104 6.94 9.84 -9.41
N ILE A 105 6.56 8.58 -9.63
CA ILE A 105 5.74 8.17 -10.79
C ILE A 105 4.39 8.88 -10.77
N LEU A 106 3.71 8.93 -9.61
CA LEU A 106 2.43 9.63 -9.48
C LEU A 106 2.57 11.13 -9.77
N ILE A 107 3.61 11.79 -9.25
CA ILE A 107 3.87 13.21 -9.52
C ILE A 107 4.10 13.46 -11.01
N ILE A 108 4.92 12.63 -11.67
CA ILE A 108 5.17 12.75 -13.11
C ILE A 108 3.87 12.56 -13.89
N PHE A 109 3.09 11.53 -13.56
CA PHE A 109 1.80 11.27 -14.18
C PHE A 109 0.84 12.46 -14.03
N PHE A 110 0.69 12.99 -12.82
CA PHE A 110 -0.16 14.15 -12.58
C PHE A 110 0.35 15.39 -13.32
N LYS A 111 1.65 15.71 -13.26
CA LYS A 111 2.23 16.84 -14.00
C LYS A 111 1.97 16.75 -15.50
N SER A 112 2.20 15.58 -16.09
CA SER A 112 1.94 15.33 -17.50
C SER A 112 0.46 15.45 -17.84
N TYR A 113 -0.42 14.89 -16.99
CA TYR A 113 -1.87 14.99 -17.14
C TYR A 113 -2.37 16.44 -17.09
N PHE A 114 -1.93 17.21 -16.09
CA PHE A 114 -2.24 18.64 -15.95
C PHE A 114 -1.73 19.45 -17.16
N ARG A 115 -0.54 19.14 -17.66
CA ARG A 115 0.03 19.83 -18.85
C ARG A 115 -0.81 19.60 -20.10
N ILE A 116 -1.35 18.40 -20.29
CA ILE A 116 -2.12 18.05 -21.49
C ILE A 116 -3.57 18.51 -21.36
N HIS A 117 -4.16 18.51 -20.15
CA HIS A 117 -5.61 18.70 -19.99
C HIS A 117 -6.01 20.04 -19.36
N GLY A 118 -5.10 20.79 -18.72
CA GLY A 118 -5.39 22.08 -18.07
C GLY A 118 -6.33 21.96 -16.86
N ASN A 119 -6.04 22.68 -15.76
CA ASN A 119 -6.85 22.87 -14.54
C ASN A 119 -7.84 21.76 -14.12
N TYR A 120 -7.49 20.48 -14.27
CA TYR A 120 -8.29 19.37 -13.79
C TYR A 120 -7.79 18.96 -12.40
N THR A 121 -8.45 19.41 -11.34
CA THR A 121 -8.21 18.87 -10.00
C THR A 121 -8.64 17.40 -9.95
N PRO A 122 -7.73 16.43 -9.76
CA PRO A 122 -8.12 15.03 -9.59
C PRO A 122 -8.95 14.85 -8.30
N PRO A 123 -9.84 13.82 -8.25
CA PRO A 123 -10.82 13.63 -7.16
C PRO A 123 -10.26 13.20 -5.79
#